data_AF-A0A8H4XYP9-F1
#
_entry.id   AF-A0A8H4XYP9-F1
#
_cell.length_a   1.000
_cell.length_b   1.000
_cell.length_c   1.000
_cell.angle_alpha   90.00
_cell.angle_beta   90.00
_cell.angle_gamma   90.00
#
_symmetry.space_group_name_H-M   'P 1'
#
loop_
_entity.id
_entity.type
_entity.pdbx_description
1 polymer ?
#
loop_
_entity_poly.entity_id
_entity_poly.type
_entity_poly.pdbx_seq_one_letter_code
_entity_poly.pdbx_strand_id
1 'polypeptide(L)'
;MAPTAGLTRSTFAKLSPHPYLLANLEPSSGDVPPARSNGRAPNQFRSPTVNASSLSHAHGSAVVRMGDTTVICGVRGETILTPNIPSYRASNTETELKEYELLVPNIELATGCAPQFLPGGPPTTLAQTLSTRIYSLLHSSKIIKPNDLRIWHTKPTEDLGEEDDRMDDEEVDTTNENRVVMAYWVLYIDIFFISFDGNPFDAAWAAAMAALRDTKLPGARYDVDREMIVCSRKESKPLTITNIPIACTAAVFTGKETDRSTDGKFWMLADPDRLEESLCDESVTIVVDCKDGDIKILSISKHGGTVLTPQLLTSKHFLDWATKRWEEFSTVINQS
;
A
#
# COMPACT_ATOMS: atom_id res chain seq x y z
N MET A 1 -10.15 57.99 2.81
CA MET A 1 -9.33 56.79 2.56
C MET A 1 -9.96 55.66 3.36
N ALA A 2 -10.48 54.63 2.70
CA ALA A 2 -10.96 53.46 3.42
C ALA A 2 -9.75 52.81 4.12
N PRO A 3 -9.83 52.47 5.41
CA PRO A 3 -8.75 51.78 6.07
C PRO A 3 -8.54 50.45 5.33
N THR A 4 -7.28 50.08 5.11
CA THR A 4 -6.87 48.75 4.63
C THR A 4 -7.13 47.72 5.73
N ALA A 5 -8.40 47.49 6.04
CA ALA A 5 -8.85 46.40 6.88
C ALA A 5 -8.75 45.10 6.07
N GLY A 6 -7.53 44.65 5.82
CA GLY A 6 -7.27 43.35 5.23
C GLY A 6 -7.66 42.23 6.21
N LEU A 7 -8.23 41.15 5.70
CA LEU A 7 -8.38 39.92 6.47
C LEU A 7 -6.99 39.40 6.85
N THR A 8 -6.86 38.85 8.06
CA THR A 8 -5.64 38.11 8.41
C THR A 8 -5.51 36.88 7.50
N ARG A 9 -4.28 36.41 7.25
CA ARG A 9 -4.06 35.23 6.38
C ARG A 9 -4.85 34.01 6.84
N SER A 10 -4.93 33.77 8.15
CA SER A 10 -5.67 32.64 8.71
C SER A 10 -7.19 32.79 8.57
N THR A 11 -7.71 34.01 8.66
CA THR A 11 -9.14 34.28 8.42
C THR A 11 -9.48 34.14 6.94
N PHE A 12 -8.63 34.66 6.04
CA PHE A 12 -8.84 34.57 4.60
C PHE A 12 -8.78 33.12 4.10
N ALA A 13 -7.84 32.33 4.61
CA ALA A 13 -7.75 30.89 4.32
C ALA A 13 -9.03 30.12 4.70
N LYS A 14 -9.72 30.53 5.77
CA LYS A 14 -10.97 29.89 6.22
C LYS A 14 -12.20 30.37 5.44
N LEU A 15 -12.25 31.66 5.09
CA LEU A 15 -13.39 32.26 4.39
C LEU A 15 -13.40 31.93 2.89
N SER A 16 -12.23 31.86 2.26
CA SER A 16 -12.09 31.69 0.81
C SER A 16 -10.86 30.84 0.50
N PRO A 17 -10.92 29.52 0.78
CA PRO A 17 -9.76 28.63 0.66
C PRO A 17 -9.24 28.51 -0.78
N HIS A 18 -10.12 28.50 -1.78
CA HIS A 18 -9.73 28.42 -3.19
C HIS A 18 -8.96 29.68 -3.66
N PRO A 19 -9.49 30.92 -3.52
CA PRO A 19 -8.73 32.14 -3.80
C PRO A 19 -7.43 32.27 -2.98
N TYR A 20 -7.42 31.79 -1.73
CA TYR A 20 -6.22 31.80 -0.90
C TYR A 20 -5.12 30.91 -1.46
N LEU A 21 -5.44 29.68 -1.87
CA LEU A 21 -4.46 28.78 -2.49
C LEU A 21 -3.96 29.34 -3.83
N LEU A 22 -4.86 29.87 -4.66
CA LEU A 22 -4.49 30.51 -5.92
C LEU A 22 -3.52 31.68 -5.71
N ALA A 23 -3.77 32.55 -4.74
CA ALA A 23 -2.91 33.69 -4.45
C ALA A 23 -1.50 33.28 -3.97
N ASN A 24 -1.35 32.12 -3.33
CA ASN A 24 -0.04 31.59 -2.92
C ASN A 24 0.70 30.91 -4.08
N LEU A 25 -0.04 30.26 -4.99
CA LEU A 25 0.50 29.62 -6.19
C LEU A 25 0.84 30.61 -7.31
N GLU A 26 0.21 31.79 -7.30
CA GLU A 26 0.45 32.90 -8.23
C GLU A 26 0.67 34.21 -7.46
N PRO A 27 1.84 34.36 -6.81
CA PRO A 27 2.15 35.57 -6.07
C PRO A 27 2.22 36.77 -7.02
N SER A 28 1.61 37.90 -6.61
CA SER A 28 1.55 39.12 -7.42
C SER A 28 2.93 39.78 -7.64
N SER A 29 3.89 39.48 -6.76
CA SER A 29 5.29 39.93 -6.83
C SER A 29 6.19 38.77 -7.28
N GLY A 30 6.96 38.97 -8.36
CA GLY A 30 7.85 37.94 -8.92
C GLY A 30 9.03 37.53 -8.04
N ASP A 31 9.29 38.25 -6.94
CA ASP A 31 10.36 37.94 -5.99
C ASP A 31 10.01 36.79 -5.02
N VAL A 32 8.73 36.43 -4.93
CA VAL A 32 8.25 35.36 -4.04
C VAL A 32 8.02 34.10 -4.86
N PRO A 33 8.66 32.96 -4.53
CA PRO A 33 8.41 31.71 -5.24
C PRO A 33 6.98 31.21 -4.98
N PRO A 34 6.33 30.56 -5.97
CA PRO A 34 5.06 29.89 -5.78
C PRO A 34 5.13 28.87 -4.64
N ALA A 35 4.22 29.00 -3.68
CA ALA A 35 4.14 28.10 -2.54
C ALA A 35 2.69 27.68 -2.29
N ARG A 36 2.52 26.51 -1.67
CA ARG A 36 1.23 26.01 -1.22
C ARG A 36 0.83 26.71 0.09
N SER A 37 -0.40 26.47 0.54
CA SER A 37 -0.92 26.97 1.83
C SER A 37 -0.03 26.63 3.03
N ASN A 38 0.66 25.49 2.97
CA ASN A 38 1.59 24.96 3.97
C ASN A 38 3.06 25.38 3.74
N GLY A 39 3.36 26.21 2.73
CA GLY A 39 4.70 26.67 2.40
C GLY A 39 5.54 25.72 1.52
N ARG A 40 5.03 24.52 1.18
CA ARG A 40 5.72 23.60 0.26
C ARG A 40 5.64 24.08 -1.18
N ALA A 41 6.63 23.72 -1.99
CA ALA A 41 6.53 23.88 -3.44
C ALA A 41 5.46 22.93 -4.05
N PRO A 42 4.91 23.23 -5.24
CA PRO A 42 3.92 22.37 -5.90
C PRO A 42 4.37 20.92 -6.08
N ASN A 43 5.66 20.69 -6.32
CA ASN A 43 6.25 19.37 -6.57
C ASN A 43 6.88 18.72 -5.32
N GLN A 44 6.73 19.33 -4.14
CA GLN A 44 7.41 18.89 -2.93
C GLN A 44 6.55 17.93 -2.10
N PHE A 45 7.04 16.70 -1.93
CA PHE A 45 6.45 15.66 -1.08
C PHE A 45 6.75 15.88 0.40
N ARG A 46 5.92 15.33 1.30
CA ARG A 46 6.23 15.24 2.73
C ARG A 46 7.32 14.19 2.98
N SER A 47 8.32 14.51 3.80
CA SER A 47 9.36 13.57 4.19
C SER A 47 8.75 12.35 4.89
N PRO A 48 9.01 11.11 4.41
CA PRO A 48 8.49 9.91 5.02
C PRO A 48 9.39 9.46 6.17
N THR A 49 8.77 8.91 7.22
CA THR A 49 9.48 8.21 8.30
C THR A 49 8.81 6.86 8.50
N VAL A 50 9.61 5.79 8.57
CA VAL A 50 9.13 4.42 8.73
C VAL A 50 9.84 3.79 9.91
N ASN A 51 9.08 3.17 10.81
CA ASN A 51 9.59 2.35 11.89
C ASN A 51 8.99 0.94 11.74
N ALA A 52 9.80 -0.04 11.33
CA ALA A 52 9.38 -1.43 11.25
C ALA A 52 9.32 -2.07 12.66
N SER A 53 8.71 -3.25 12.79
CA SER A 53 8.65 -4.03 14.04
C SER A 53 8.10 -3.24 15.25
N SER A 54 7.17 -2.31 15.01
CA SER A 54 6.61 -1.44 16.07
C SER A 54 5.60 -2.13 17.00
N LEU A 55 4.98 -3.24 16.56
CA LEU A 55 4.02 -4.02 17.34
C LEU A 55 4.61 -5.40 17.68
N SER A 56 4.72 -5.71 18.97
CA SER A 56 5.37 -6.94 19.46
C SER A 56 4.58 -8.24 19.19
N HIS A 57 3.26 -8.15 19.06
CA HIS A 57 2.39 -9.32 18.88
C HIS A 57 2.03 -9.61 17.42
N ALA A 58 2.33 -8.69 16.50
CA ALA A 58 2.09 -8.89 15.07
C ALA A 58 3.24 -9.72 14.47
N HIS A 59 2.96 -10.46 13.39
CA HIS A 59 3.98 -11.20 12.67
C HIS A 59 4.88 -10.27 11.84
N GLY A 60 4.33 -9.14 11.42
CA GLY A 60 5.06 -8.00 10.88
C GLY A 60 4.31 -6.72 11.21
N SER A 61 5.02 -5.61 11.37
CA SER A 61 4.37 -4.33 11.62
C SER A 61 5.22 -3.16 11.16
N ALA A 62 4.57 -2.04 10.87
CA ALA A 62 5.25 -0.80 10.58
C ALA A 62 4.41 0.40 10.99
N VAL A 63 5.08 1.46 11.44
CA VAL A 63 4.48 2.79 11.58
C VAL A 63 5.08 3.70 10.52
N VAL A 64 4.24 4.25 9.67
CA VAL A 64 4.63 5.20 8.63
C VAL A 64 4.03 6.55 8.93
N ARG A 65 4.85 7.58 8.90
CA ARG A 65 4.43 8.97 9.03
C ARG A 65 4.87 9.78 7.82
N MET A 66 3.91 10.46 7.21
CA MET A 66 4.06 11.37 6.07
C MET A 66 3.57 12.75 6.50
N GLY A 67 4.48 13.60 7.00
CA GLY A 67 4.10 14.85 7.65
C GLY A 67 3.22 14.59 8.88
N ASP A 68 1.98 15.07 8.87
CA ASP A 68 1.03 14.88 9.98
C ASP A 68 0.12 13.66 9.82
N THR A 69 0.10 13.04 8.63
CA THR A 69 -0.57 11.75 8.43
C THR A 69 0.29 10.63 9.02
N THR A 70 -0.27 9.87 9.97
CA THR A 70 0.42 8.75 10.62
C THR A 70 -0.45 7.50 10.55
N VAL A 71 0.14 6.41 10.09
CA VAL A 71 -0.52 5.12 9.86
C VAL A 71 0.29 4.00 10.50
N ILE A 72 -0.39 3.10 11.18
CA ILE A 72 0.17 1.84 11.68
C ILE A 72 -0.38 0.71 10.82
N CYS A 73 0.47 -0.17 10.35
CA CYS A 73 0.06 -1.43 9.74
C CYS A 73 0.56 -2.61 10.57
N GLY A 74 -0.32 -3.58 10.82
CA GLY A 74 0.01 -4.86 11.42
C GLY A 74 -0.37 -6.00 10.48
N VAL A 75 0.51 -7.00 10.37
CA VAL A 75 0.27 -8.22 9.61
C VAL A 75 0.11 -9.39 10.56
N ARG A 76 -1.02 -10.09 10.46
CA ARG A 76 -1.31 -11.32 11.22
C ARG A 76 -1.48 -12.48 10.24
N GLY A 77 -0.63 -13.49 10.38
CA GLY A 77 -0.81 -14.77 9.71
C GLY A 77 -1.75 -15.68 10.49
N GLU A 78 -2.75 -16.23 9.81
CA GLU A 78 -3.58 -17.34 10.27
C GLU A 78 -3.50 -18.49 9.27
N THR A 79 -3.92 -19.70 9.65
CA THR A 79 -3.80 -20.87 8.79
C THR A 79 -5.17 -21.43 8.42
N ILE A 80 -5.36 -21.74 7.14
CA ILE A 80 -6.55 -22.41 6.63
C ILE A 80 -6.16 -23.75 6.00
N LEU A 81 -6.85 -24.82 6.38
CA LEU A 81 -6.65 -26.15 5.78
C LEU A 81 -7.22 -26.17 4.36
N THR A 82 -6.59 -26.91 3.45
CA THR A 82 -7.07 -27.02 2.06
C THR A 82 -8.51 -27.52 1.90
N PRO A 83 -9.07 -28.41 2.74
CA PRO A 83 -10.48 -28.80 2.67
C PRO A 83 -11.44 -27.66 3.03
N ASN A 84 -10.99 -26.65 3.78
CA ASN A 84 -11.81 -25.52 4.20
C ASN A 84 -11.81 -24.36 3.19
N ILE A 85 -10.97 -24.43 2.15
CA ILE A 85 -10.90 -23.42 1.10
C ILE A 85 -12.01 -23.71 0.07
N PRO A 86 -12.96 -22.79 -0.13
CA PRO A 86 -13.98 -22.94 -1.16
C PRO A 86 -13.33 -23.08 -2.55
N SER A 87 -13.76 -24.06 -3.34
CA SER A 87 -13.25 -24.30 -4.69
C SER A 87 -11.73 -24.54 -4.80
N TYR A 88 -11.12 -25.15 -3.77
CA TYR A 88 -9.70 -25.52 -3.81
C TYR A 88 -9.34 -26.40 -5.02
N ARG A 89 -8.21 -26.10 -5.65
CA ARG A 89 -7.67 -26.82 -6.82
C ARG A 89 -6.15 -26.91 -6.71
N ALA A 90 -5.63 -28.10 -6.44
CA ALA A 90 -4.18 -28.32 -6.31
C ALA A 90 -3.37 -27.91 -7.57
N SER A 91 -3.99 -27.94 -8.75
CA SER A 91 -3.37 -27.50 -10.01
C SER A 91 -3.29 -25.98 -10.18
N ASN A 92 -4.02 -25.19 -9.36
CA ASN A 92 -3.98 -23.75 -9.45
C ASN A 92 -2.77 -23.20 -8.70
N THR A 93 -1.73 -22.83 -9.44
CA THR A 93 -0.52 -22.21 -8.90
C THR A 93 -0.36 -20.73 -9.29
N GLU A 94 -1.22 -20.22 -10.17
CA GLU A 94 -1.10 -18.87 -10.73
C GLU A 94 -2.02 -17.85 -10.06
N THR A 95 -3.26 -18.24 -9.76
CA THR A 95 -4.30 -17.35 -9.20
C THR A 95 -4.69 -17.69 -7.77
N GLU A 96 -4.00 -18.65 -7.13
CA GLU A 96 -4.33 -19.17 -5.80
C GLU A 96 -4.45 -18.09 -4.72
N LEU A 97 -3.56 -17.08 -4.72
CA LEU A 97 -3.63 -15.97 -3.75
C LEU A 97 -4.98 -15.25 -3.77
N LYS A 98 -5.53 -15.05 -4.98
CA LYS A 98 -6.79 -14.32 -5.18
C LYS A 98 -7.99 -15.24 -5.03
N GLU A 99 -7.96 -16.42 -5.63
CA GLU A 99 -9.07 -17.38 -5.57
C GLU A 99 -9.30 -17.93 -4.16
N TYR A 100 -8.24 -18.08 -3.37
CA TYR A 100 -8.34 -18.56 -1.99
C TYR A 100 -8.37 -17.43 -0.96
N GLU A 101 -8.45 -16.17 -1.41
CA GLU A 101 -8.56 -14.98 -0.56
C GLU A 101 -7.48 -14.91 0.54
N LEU A 102 -6.24 -15.27 0.20
CA LEU A 102 -5.16 -15.41 1.19
C LEU A 102 -4.64 -14.06 1.72
N LEU A 103 -4.99 -12.95 1.07
CA LEU A 103 -4.58 -11.61 1.47
C LEU A 103 -5.82 -10.78 1.80
N VAL A 104 -5.95 -10.38 3.06
CA VAL A 104 -7.14 -9.67 3.55
C VAL A 104 -6.72 -8.33 4.14
N PRO A 105 -6.67 -7.25 3.34
CA PRO A 105 -6.40 -5.92 3.84
C PRO A 105 -7.64 -5.28 4.45
N ASN A 106 -7.48 -4.75 5.65
CA ASN A 106 -8.51 -4.00 6.35
C ASN A 106 -7.99 -2.60 6.68
N ILE A 107 -8.85 -1.58 6.58
CA ILE A 107 -8.50 -0.20 6.89
C ILE A 107 -9.47 0.33 7.92
N GLU A 108 -8.93 0.77 9.04
CA GLU A 108 -9.67 1.38 10.13
C GLU A 108 -9.40 2.88 10.18
N LEU A 109 -10.46 3.65 9.94
CA LEU A 109 -10.45 5.12 10.05
C LEU A 109 -11.20 5.60 11.31
N ALA A 110 -12.09 4.79 11.88
CA ALA A 110 -12.89 5.13 13.07
C ALA A 110 -12.07 4.99 14.37
N THR A 111 -10.86 5.54 14.36
CA THR A 111 -9.91 5.62 15.49
C THR A 111 -9.93 6.99 16.17
N GLY A 112 -10.68 7.95 15.62
CA GLY A 112 -10.57 9.36 16.01
C GLY A 112 -9.44 10.12 15.30
N CYS A 113 -8.90 9.57 14.21
CA CYS A 113 -7.77 10.16 13.47
C CYS A 113 -8.07 11.52 12.80
N ALA A 114 -9.34 11.86 12.63
CA ALA A 114 -9.78 13.20 12.24
C ALA A 114 -11.18 13.49 12.81
N PRO A 115 -11.59 14.77 12.92
CA PRO A 115 -12.87 15.15 13.52
C PRO A 115 -14.11 14.53 12.87
N GLN A 116 -14.01 14.14 11.59
CA GLN A 116 -15.09 13.50 10.83
C GLN A 116 -15.19 11.98 11.06
N PHE A 117 -14.15 11.35 11.61
CA PHE A 117 -14.11 9.91 11.84
C PHE A 117 -14.31 9.64 13.33
N LEU A 118 -15.57 9.45 13.72
CA LEU A 118 -15.94 9.17 15.10
C LEU A 118 -15.55 7.73 15.49
N PRO A 119 -14.99 7.52 16.69
CA PRO A 119 -14.66 6.18 17.17
C PRO A 119 -15.85 5.24 17.26
N GLY A 120 -15.66 3.98 16.88
CA GLY A 120 -16.68 2.92 17.01
C GLY A 120 -17.82 2.98 15.99
N GLY A 121 -17.72 3.85 14.98
CA GLY A 121 -18.62 3.82 13.83
C GLY A 121 -18.31 2.65 12.88
N PRO A 122 -19.26 2.26 12.01
CA PRO A 122 -19.00 1.28 10.96
C PRO A 122 -17.98 1.80 9.93
N PRO A 123 -17.33 0.92 9.15
CA PRO A 123 -16.37 1.32 8.13
C PRO A 123 -16.97 2.30 7.11
N THR A 124 -16.34 3.47 6.97
CA THR A 124 -16.78 4.51 6.03
C THR A 124 -16.57 4.07 4.57
N THR A 125 -17.27 4.73 3.63
CA THR A 125 -17.06 4.49 2.19
C THR A 125 -15.61 4.69 1.77
N LEU A 126 -14.92 5.67 2.37
CA LEU A 126 -13.50 5.90 2.11
C LEU A 126 -12.66 4.70 2.56
N ALA A 127 -12.87 4.19 3.78
CA ALA A 127 -12.16 3.01 4.28
C ALA A 127 -12.38 1.78 3.37
N GLN A 128 -13.62 1.51 2.97
CA GLN A 128 -13.97 0.40 2.09
C GLN A 128 -13.34 0.53 0.69
N THR A 129 -13.35 1.75 0.14
CA THR A 129 -12.75 2.04 -1.17
C THR A 129 -11.23 1.88 -1.13
N LEU A 130 -10.59 2.41 -0.08
CA LEU A 130 -9.15 2.28 0.10
C LEU A 130 -8.74 0.81 0.32
N SER A 131 -9.47 0.05 1.13
CA SER A 131 -9.22 -1.39 1.36
C SER A 131 -9.33 -2.16 0.04
N THR A 132 -10.39 -1.91 -0.75
CA THR A 132 -10.57 -2.56 -2.07
C THR A 132 -9.46 -2.20 -3.06
N ARG A 133 -8.99 -0.94 -3.04
CA ARG A 133 -7.87 -0.50 -3.89
C ARG A 133 -6.56 -1.18 -3.50
N ILE A 134 -6.26 -1.27 -2.19
CA ILE A 134 -5.07 -1.97 -1.69
C ILE A 134 -5.15 -3.46 -2.02
N TYR A 135 -6.29 -4.10 -1.80
CA TYR A 135 -6.54 -5.50 -2.18
C TYR A 135 -6.25 -5.75 -3.66
N SER A 136 -6.84 -4.94 -4.53
CA SER A 136 -6.64 -5.05 -5.98
C SER A 136 -5.18 -4.87 -6.39
N LEU A 137 -4.46 -3.95 -5.72
CA LEU A 137 -3.06 -3.68 -5.98
C LEU A 137 -2.14 -4.79 -5.45
N LEU A 138 -2.40 -5.37 -4.29
CA LEU A 138 -1.64 -6.52 -3.74
C LEU A 138 -1.69 -7.71 -4.70
N HIS A 139 -2.86 -8.00 -5.27
CA HIS A 139 -3.01 -9.11 -6.22
C HIS A 139 -2.43 -8.81 -7.61
N SER A 140 -2.56 -7.59 -8.12
CA SER A 140 -2.03 -7.24 -9.45
C SER A 140 -0.51 -7.12 -9.47
N SER A 141 0.09 -6.66 -8.37
CA SER A 141 1.53 -6.43 -8.23
C SER A 141 2.35 -7.73 -8.05
N LYS A 142 1.71 -8.84 -7.63
CA LYS A 142 2.36 -10.15 -7.38
C LYS A 142 3.60 -10.05 -6.48
N ILE A 143 3.53 -9.17 -5.47
CA ILE A 143 4.64 -8.89 -4.55
C ILE A 143 5.00 -10.12 -3.70
N ILE A 144 3.97 -10.85 -3.26
CA ILE A 144 4.08 -12.01 -2.39
C ILE A 144 4.11 -13.28 -3.24
N LYS A 145 5.12 -14.13 -3.02
CA LYS A 145 5.19 -15.44 -3.68
C LYS A 145 4.23 -16.42 -3.01
N PRO A 146 3.31 -17.06 -3.76
CA PRO A 146 2.37 -18.00 -3.18
C PRO A 146 3.03 -19.19 -2.45
N ASN A 147 4.20 -19.62 -2.93
CA ASN A 147 4.98 -20.70 -2.32
C ASN A 147 5.37 -20.44 -0.85
N ASP A 148 5.48 -19.17 -0.44
CA ASP A 148 5.79 -18.84 0.95
C ASP A 148 4.60 -19.00 1.89
N LEU A 149 3.37 -19.01 1.35
CA LEU A 149 2.16 -19.22 2.11
C LEU A 149 1.73 -20.69 2.16
N ARG A 150 2.28 -21.56 1.32
CA ARG A 150 1.95 -23.00 1.30
C ARG A 150 2.58 -23.74 2.47
N ILE A 151 1.77 -24.53 3.17
CA ILE A 151 2.22 -25.44 4.22
C ILE A 151 2.22 -26.86 3.67
N TRP A 152 3.43 -27.38 3.48
CA TRP A 152 3.67 -28.70 2.91
C TRP A 152 3.69 -29.78 3.98
N HIS A 153 3.14 -30.94 3.66
CA HIS A 153 3.28 -32.16 4.44
C HIS A 153 3.84 -33.25 3.53
N THR A 154 4.91 -33.90 3.99
CA THR A 154 5.47 -35.08 3.33
C THR A 154 4.79 -36.29 3.94
N LYS A 155 4.04 -37.05 3.13
CA LYS A 155 3.49 -38.32 3.60
C LYS A 155 4.63 -39.30 3.84
N PRO A 156 4.63 -40.06 4.95
CA PRO A 156 5.56 -41.19 5.09
C PRO A 156 5.33 -42.14 3.92
N THR A 157 6.40 -42.55 3.24
CA THR A 157 6.35 -43.67 2.30
C THR A 157 5.91 -44.89 3.09
N GLU A 158 4.80 -45.52 2.69
CA GLU A 158 4.47 -46.86 3.19
C GLU A 158 5.53 -47.80 2.63
N ASP A 159 6.57 -48.07 3.41
CA ASP A 159 7.48 -49.19 3.19
C ASP A 159 6.67 -50.47 3.48
N LEU A 160 5.85 -50.87 2.51
CA LEU A 160 5.27 -52.22 2.48
C LEU A 160 6.46 -53.17 2.38
N GLY A 161 6.73 -53.88 3.47
CA GLY A 161 7.83 -54.83 3.57
C GLY A 161 7.74 -55.94 2.53
N GLU A 162 8.34 -55.69 1.37
CA GLU A 162 8.80 -56.72 0.46
C GLU A 162 10.31 -56.82 0.64
N GLU A 163 10.73 -57.76 1.49
CA GLU A 163 12.04 -58.40 1.31
C GLU A 163 12.07 -58.98 -0.12
N ASP A 164 12.81 -58.37 -1.06
CA ASP A 164 13.72 -59.14 -1.92
C ASP A 164 14.65 -58.24 -2.75
N ASP A 165 15.86 -58.76 -2.94
CA ASP A 165 17.00 -58.25 -3.69
C ASP A 165 16.66 -57.50 -4.99
N ARG A 166 17.21 -56.28 -5.15
CA ARG A 166 17.64 -55.77 -6.47
C ARG A 166 18.70 -54.67 -6.37
N MET A 167 19.76 -54.88 -7.15
CA MET A 167 21.03 -54.17 -7.21
C MET A 167 20.90 -52.70 -7.62
N ASP A 168 21.90 -51.92 -7.18
CA ASP A 168 22.27 -50.56 -7.59
C ASP A 168 21.84 -50.20 -9.03
N ASP A 169 20.83 -49.34 -9.16
CA ASP A 169 20.65 -48.50 -10.33
C ASP A 169 20.07 -47.14 -9.89
N GLU A 170 20.90 -46.10 -10.05
CA GLU A 170 20.62 -44.67 -10.13
C GLU A 170 19.64 -44.06 -9.10
N GLU A 171 20.19 -43.32 -8.12
CA GLU A 171 19.47 -42.33 -7.29
C GLU A 171 18.83 -41.24 -8.18
N VAL A 172 17.67 -41.54 -8.75
CA VAL A 172 16.77 -40.53 -9.30
C VAL A 172 16.02 -39.90 -8.13
N ASP A 173 16.19 -38.57 -8.01
CA ASP A 173 15.62 -37.69 -6.99
C ASP A 173 14.08 -37.78 -6.88
N THR A 174 13.59 -38.82 -6.21
CA THR A 174 12.16 -39.10 -5.94
C THR A 174 11.61 -38.32 -4.74
N THR A 175 12.39 -37.40 -4.17
CA THR A 175 12.04 -36.72 -2.90
C THR A 175 10.86 -35.73 -3.00
N ASN A 176 10.42 -35.36 -4.21
CA ASN A 176 9.34 -34.38 -4.42
C ASN A 176 7.95 -34.99 -4.71
N GLU A 177 7.82 -36.29 -4.98
CA GLU A 177 6.53 -36.88 -5.38
C GLU A 177 5.55 -37.06 -4.20
N ASN A 178 6.03 -37.04 -2.94
CA ASN A 178 5.21 -37.28 -1.75
C ASN A 178 4.81 -36.01 -0.96
N ARG A 179 5.06 -34.82 -1.50
CA ARG A 179 4.75 -33.55 -0.82
C ARG A 179 3.39 -33.01 -1.26
N VAL A 180 2.46 -32.92 -0.31
CA VAL A 180 1.11 -32.37 -0.55
C VAL A 180 0.94 -31.08 0.24
N VAL A 181 0.29 -30.09 -0.37
CA VAL A 181 -0.12 -28.86 0.33
C VAL A 181 -1.35 -29.18 1.17
N MET A 182 -1.22 -29.09 2.50
CA MET A 182 -2.31 -29.38 3.45
C MET A 182 -2.99 -28.11 3.96
N ALA A 183 -2.28 -26.98 3.92
CA ALA A 183 -2.81 -25.70 4.38
C ALA A 183 -2.13 -24.52 3.70
N TYR A 184 -2.76 -23.35 3.85
CA TYR A 184 -2.25 -22.05 3.44
C TYR A 184 -2.21 -21.08 4.61
N TRP A 185 -1.25 -20.16 4.57
CA TRP A 185 -1.26 -18.95 5.37
C TRP A 185 -2.18 -17.91 4.75
N VAL A 186 -3.07 -17.37 5.56
CA VAL A 186 -3.90 -16.19 5.28
C VAL A 186 -3.28 -15.01 6.02
N LEU A 187 -2.97 -13.94 5.29
CA LEU A 187 -2.39 -12.72 5.84
C LEU A 187 -3.49 -11.66 5.99
N TYR A 188 -3.84 -11.37 7.24
CA TYR A 188 -4.64 -10.21 7.60
C TYR A 188 -3.73 -8.98 7.72
N ILE A 189 -3.97 -7.98 6.90
CA ILE A 189 -3.19 -6.74 6.83
C ILE A 189 -4.08 -5.63 7.41
N ASP A 190 -3.96 -5.40 8.71
CA ASP A 190 -4.76 -4.41 9.42
C ASP A 190 -4.04 -3.05 9.41
N ILE A 191 -4.65 -2.04 8.78
CA ILE A 191 -4.11 -0.70 8.63
C ILE A 191 -4.95 0.27 9.47
N PHE A 192 -4.32 0.93 10.44
CA PHE A 192 -4.95 1.87 11.35
C PHE A 192 -4.39 3.28 11.14
N PHE A 193 -5.25 4.25 10.90
CA PHE A 193 -4.84 5.65 10.88
C PHE A 193 -4.82 6.20 12.30
N ILE A 194 -3.71 6.81 12.73
CA ILE A 194 -3.62 7.55 14.00
C ILE A 194 -4.00 9.01 13.77
N SER A 195 -3.49 9.59 12.69
CA SER A 195 -3.69 10.99 12.31
C SER A 195 -3.90 11.05 10.81
N PHE A 196 -4.90 11.80 10.36
CA PHE A 196 -5.25 11.93 8.95
C PHE A 196 -5.15 13.39 8.50
N ASP A 197 -4.17 13.68 7.66
CA ASP A 197 -3.91 14.98 7.04
C ASP A 197 -3.75 14.89 5.51
N GLY A 198 -4.62 14.09 4.87
CA GLY A 198 -4.65 13.92 3.42
C GLY A 198 -3.63 12.91 2.88
N ASN A 199 -3.81 12.57 1.60
CA ASN A 199 -3.17 11.48 0.87
C ASN A 199 -3.21 10.11 1.58
N PRO A 200 -4.40 9.60 1.94
CA PRO A 200 -4.50 8.39 2.73
C PRO A 200 -4.07 7.12 2.00
N PHE A 201 -4.25 7.06 0.67
CA PHE A 201 -3.91 5.87 -0.10
C PHE A 201 -2.41 5.61 -0.09
N ASP A 202 -1.59 6.63 -0.36
CA ASP A 202 -0.13 6.48 -0.38
C ASP A 202 0.41 6.10 1.00
N ALA A 203 -0.10 6.73 2.06
CA ALA A 203 0.31 6.44 3.43
C ALA A 203 -0.06 5.00 3.85
N ALA A 204 -1.29 4.55 3.53
CA ALA A 204 -1.73 3.19 3.80
C ALA A 204 -0.94 2.15 3.01
N TRP A 205 -0.68 2.42 1.72
CA TRP A 205 0.10 1.53 0.87
C TRP A 205 1.55 1.42 1.35
N ALA A 206 2.20 2.53 1.67
CA ALA A 206 3.56 2.53 2.20
C ALA A 206 3.64 1.76 3.53
N ALA A 207 2.65 1.92 4.41
CA ALA A 207 2.58 1.18 5.67
C ALA A 207 2.38 -0.33 5.46
N ALA A 208 1.51 -0.73 4.54
CA ALA A 208 1.32 -2.14 4.19
C ALA A 208 2.61 -2.76 3.63
N MET A 209 3.31 -2.05 2.74
CA MET A 209 4.56 -2.52 2.15
C MET A 209 5.67 -2.67 3.19
N ALA A 210 5.81 -1.71 4.10
CA ALA A 210 6.78 -1.78 5.19
C ALA A 210 6.47 -2.93 6.16
N ALA A 211 5.19 -3.11 6.54
CA ALA A 211 4.80 -4.17 7.47
C ALA A 211 4.90 -5.58 6.84
N LEU A 212 4.55 -5.73 5.56
CA LEU A 212 4.73 -6.98 4.83
C LEU A 212 6.20 -7.38 4.76
N ARG A 213 7.10 -6.41 4.58
CA ARG A 213 8.55 -6.67 4.53
C ARG A 213 9.10 -7.15 5.88
N ASP A 214 8.59 -6.60 6.96
CA ASP A 214 8.93 -7.00 8.32
C ASP A 214 8.34 -8.37 8.71
N THR A 215 7.39 -8.90 7.94
CA THR A 215 6.60 -10.09 8.31
C THR A 215 7.44 -11.36 8.36
N LYS A 216 7.41 -12.02 9.53
CA LYS A 216 8.00 -13.33 9.80
C LYS A 216 6.93 -14.30 10.26
N LEU A 217 6.71 -15.35 9.49
CA LEU A 217 5.73 -16.39 9.81
C LEU A 217 6.41 -17.50 10.62
N PRO A 218 5.76 -18.05 11.65
CA PRO A 218 6.30 -19.19 12.39
C PRO A 218 6.27 -20.44 11.50
N GLY A 219 7.15 -21.39 11.80
CA GLY A 219 7.21 -22.68 11.16
C GLY A 219 5.92 -23.43 11.44
N ALA A 220 5.17 -23.74 10.39
CA ALA A 220 3.92 -24.48 10.47
C ALA A 220 4.14 -25.91 9.96
N ARG A 221 3.69 -26.89 10.73
CA ARG A 221 3.62 -28.30 10.32
C ARG A 221 2.19 -28.81 10.43
N TYR A 222 1.80 -29.67 9.50
CA TYR A 222 0.54 -30.41 9.62
C TYR A 222 0.74 -31.59 10.59
N ASP A 223 -0.15 -31.69 11.57
CA ASP A 223 -0.21 -32.77 12.53
C ASP A 223 -1.33 -33.74 12.13
N VAL A 224 -0.97 -34.95 11.72
CA VAL A 224 -1.89 -35.94 11.15
C VAL A 224 -2.88 -36.43 12.20
N ASP A 225 -2.44 -36.61 13.45
CA ASP A 225 -3.27 -37.16 14.52
C ASP A 225 -4.39 -36.20 14.94
N ARG A 226 -4.14 -34.90 14.83
CA ARG A 226 -5.07 -33.84 15.22
C ARG A 226 -5.75 -33.15 14.05
N GLU A 227 -5.38 -33.53 12.83
CA GLU A 227 -5.80 -32.91 11.57
C GLU A 227 -5.68 -31.38 11.56
N MET A 228 -4.67 -30.83 12.24
CA MET A 228 -4.52 -29.38 12.46
C MET A 228 -3.10 -28.90 12.20
N ILE A 229 -2.96 -27.59 11.97
CA ILE A 229 -1.64 -26.96 11.85
C ILE A 229 -1.09 -26.61 13.22
N VAL A 230 0.11 -27.08 13.51
CA VAL A 230 0.86 -26.74 14.72
C VAL A 230 1.98 -25.77 14.33
N CYS A 231 1.98 -24.60 14.96
CA CYS A 231 2.98 -23.56 14.75
C CYS A 231 4.08 -23.61 15.82
N SER A 232 5.33 -23.52 15.40
CA SER A 232 6.49 -23.41 16.28
C SER A 232 7.11 -22.02 16.13
N ARG A 233 7.37 -21.34 17.26
CA ARG A 233 8.08 -20.04 17.27
C ARG A 233 9.60 -20.18 17.13
N LYS A 234 10.14 -21.40 17.24
CA LYS A 234 11.60 -21.64 17.18
C LYS A 234 12.15 -21.47 15.77
N GLU A 235 11.32 -21.75 14.77
CA GLU A 235 11.65 -21.62 13.36
C GLU A 235 10.74 -20.53 12.82
N SER A 236 11.30 -19.39 12.39
CA SER A 236 10.53 -18.31 11.78
C SER A 236 11.09 -18.04 10.39
N LYS A 237 10.22 -18.03 9.39
CA LYS A 237 10.59 -17.76 8.01
C LYS A 237 10.12 -16.34 7.62
N PRO A 238 11.00 -15.45 7.17
CA PRO A 238 10.60 -14.16 6.61
C PRO A 238 9.89 -14.35 5.27
N LEU A 239 8.95 -13.45 4.96
CA LEU A 239 8.25 -13.45 3.68
C LEU A 239 9.17 -12.97 2.55
N THR A 240 9.20 -13.68 1.41
CA THR A 240 10.00 -13.24 0.25
C THR A 240 9.22 -12.20 -0.55
N ILE A 241 9.56 -10.93 -0.36
CA ILE A 241 9.02 -9.82 -1.14
C ILE A 241 9.85 -9.62 -2.40
N THR A 242 9.19 -9.62 -3.57
CA THR A 242 9.88 -9.51 -4.88
C THR A 242 10.32 -8.08 -5.18
N ASN A 243 9.48 -7.11 -4.81
CA ASN A 243 9.63 -5.70 -5.15
C ASN A 243 8.86 -4.81 -4.16
N ILE A 244 9.20 -3.51 -4.12
CA ILE A 244 8.59 -2.54 -3.22
C ILE A 244 8.01 -1.39 -4.05
N PRO A 245 6.83 -1.59 -4.66
CA PRO A 245 6.17 -0.51 -5.36
C PRO A 245 5.69 0.58 -4.42
N ILE A 246 5.84 1.84 -4.83
CA ILE A 246 5.44 3.01 -4.05
C ILE A 246 4.37 3.78 -4.84
N ALA A 247 3.31 4.17 -4.14
CA ALA A 247 2.24 4.99 -4.67
C ALA A 247 2.62 6.47 -4.56
N CYS A 248 2.32 7.22 -5.61
CA CYS A 248 2.53 8.66 -5.70
C CYS A 248 1.26 9.32 -6.23
N THR A 249 0.58 10.07 -5.36
CA THR A 249 -0.60 10.85 -5.69
C THR A 249 -0.25 12.31 -5.98
N ALA A 250 -0.85 12.85 -7.04
CA ALA A 250 -0.87 14.28 -7.34
C ALA A 250 -2.32 14.75 -7.56
N ALA A 251 -2.65 15.93 -7.04
CA ALA A 251 -3.91 16.61 -7.27
C ALA A 251 -3.71 17.74 -8.30
N VAL A 252 -4.75 18.06 -9.07
CA VAL A 252 -4.75 19.17 -10.02
C VAL A 252 -5.65 20.28 -9.51
N PHE A 253 -5.03 21.44 -9.30
CA PHE A 253 -5.71 22.65 -8.91
C PHE A 253 -5.93 23.53 -10.15
N THR A 254 -7.16 23.99 -10.37
CA THR A 254 -7.54 24.85 -11.50
C THR A 254 -7.68 26.30 -11.07
N GLY A 255 -7.21 27.25 -11.88
CA GLY A 255 -7.20 28.67 -11.50
C GLY A 255 -8.55 29.38 -11.60
N LYS A 256 -9.59 28.76 -12.17
CA LYS A 256 -10.93 29.34 -12.30
C LYS A 256 -11.94 28.43 -11.64
N GLU A 257 -12.79 29.01 -10.81
CA GLU A 257 -13.91 28.39 -10.10
C GLU A 257 -15.10 28.05 -11.05
N THR A 258 -14.89 27.96 -12.36
CA THR A 258 -15.96 27.75 -13.35
C THR A 258 -15.73 26.55 -14.27
N ASP A 259 -16.84 25.84 -14.52
CA ASP A 259 -17.11 24.58 -15.26
C ASP A 259 -16.49 24.37 -16.67
N ARG A 260 -15.49 25.14 -17.10
CA ARG A 260 -14.88 24.99 -18.45
C ARG A 260 -13.38 24.76 -18.37
N SER A 261 -13.01 23.49 -18.53
CA SER A 261 -11.74 22.88 -18.17
C SER A 261 -10.69 22.78 -19.29
N THR A 262 -10.71 23.66 -20.30
CA THR A 262 -9.76 23.56 -21.44
C THR A 262 -8.85 24.77 -21.66
N ASP A 263 -9.09 25.91 -21.00
CA ASP A 263 -8.35 27.17 -21.26
C ASP A 263 -7.85 27.87 -19.98
N GLY A 264 -7.90 27.18 -18.84
CA GLY A 264 -7.45 27.68 -17.55
C GLY A 264 -6.03 27.23 -17.20
N LYS A 265 -5.25 28.11 -16.55
CA LYS A 265 -3.99 27.72 -15.90
C LYS A 265 -4.29 26.70 -14.80
N PHE A 266 -3.48 25.66 -14.73
CA PHE A 266 -3.59 24.61 -13.73
C PHE A 266 -2.24 24.37 -13.04
N TRP A 267 -2.29 23.82 -11.84
CA TRP A 267 -1.12 23.44 -11.05
C TRP A 267 -1.25 21.97 -10.64
N MET A 268 -0.16 21.23 -10.78
CA MET A 268 -0.06 19.88 -10.24
C MET A 268 0.58 19.95 -8.85
N LEU A 269 -0.15 19.47 -7.85
CA LEU A 269 0.26 19.44 -6.45
C LEU A 269 0.60 18.00 -6.08
N ALA A 270 1.88 17.71 -5.87
CA ALA A 270 2.34 16.40 -5.41
C ALA A 270 2.02 16.22 -3.91
N ASP A 271 1.53 15.03 -3.54
CA ASP A 271 1.20 14.68 -2.16
C ASP A 271 0.28 15.72 -1.48
N PRO A 272 -1.00 15.75 -1.90
CA PRO A 272 -1.94 16.76 -1.46
C PRO A 272 -2.21 16.63 0.04
N ASP A 273 -2.41 17.78 0.68
CA ASP A 273 -2.93 17.80 2.05
C ASP A 273 -4.46 17.77 2.06
N ARG A 274 -5.03 17.63 3.26
CA ARG A 274 -6.48 17.55 3.45
C ARG A 274 -7.25 18.75 2.86
N LEU A 275 -6.67 19.95 2.90
CA LEU A 275 -7.31 21.15 2.37
C LEU A 275 -7.32 21.10 0.85
N GLU A 276 -6.20 20.75 0.23
CA GLU A 276 -6.09 20.63 -1.22
C GLU A 276 -6.95 19.51 -1.79
N GLU A 277 -7.06 18.37 -1.10
CA GLU A 277 -8.00 17.31 -1.48
C GLU A 277 -9.45 17.79 -1.53
N SER A 278 -9.82 18.74 -0.68
CA SER A 278 -11.18 19.33 -0.68
C SER A 278 -11.38 20.40 -1.76
N LEU A 279 -10.29 20.95 -2.33
CA LEU A 279 -10.32 22.00 -3.34
C LEU A 279 -10.09 21.50 -4.76
N CYS A 280 -9.48 20.32 -4.92
CA CYS A 280 -9.14 19.77 -6.22
C CYS A 280 -10.14 18.69 -6.63
N ASP A 281 -10.81 18.90 -7.76
CA ASP A 281 -11.75 17.91 -8.32
C ASP A 281 -11.06 16.79 -9.11
N GLU A 282 -9.77 16.93 -9.39
CA GLU A 282 -8.99 16.00 -10.20
C GLU A 282 -7.75 15.52 -9.43
N SER A 283 -7.57 14.20 -9.36
CA SER A 283 -6.41 13.57 -8.76
C SER A 283 -5.94 12.36 -9.57
N VAL A 284 -4.63 12.12 -9.55
CA VAL A 284 -4.02 10.95 -10.15
C VAL A 284 -3.11 10.28 -9.15
N THR A 285 -3.18 8.96 -9.10
CA THR A 285 -2.26 8.11 -8.34
C THR A 285 -1.53 7.20 -9.30
N ILE A 286 -0.20 7.22 -9.27
CA ILE A 286 0.63 6.26 -10.00
C ILE A 286 1.38 5.41 -8.98
N VAL A 287 1.38 4.10 -9.22
CA VAL A 287 2.18 3.14 -8.46
C VAL A 287 3.36 2.72 -9.33
N VAL A 288 4.56 3.08 -8.90
CA VAL A 288 5.80 2.78 -9.61
C VAL A 288 6.64 1.80 -8.82
N ASP A 289 7.31 0.93 -9.55
CA ASP A 289 8.35 0.04 -9.05
C ASP A 289 9.59 0.27 -9.91
N CYS A 290 10.66 0.78 -9.31
CA CYS A 290 11.90 1.03 -10.03
C CYS A 290 12.87 -0.10 -9.70
N LYS A 291 13.34 -0.83 -10.71
CA LYS A 291 14.33 -1.88 -10.51
C LYS A 291 15.43 -1.73 -11.53
N ASP A 292 16.68 -1.70 -11.06
CA ASP A 292 17.88 -1.65 -11.92
C ASP A 292 17.87 -0.48 -12.94
N GLY A 293 17.23 0.63 -12.60
CA GLY A 293 17.10 1.82 -13.46
C GLY A 293 15.89 1.83 -14.40
N ASP A 294 15.14 0.73 -14.49
CA ASP A 294 13.90 0.66 -15.26
C ASP A 294 12.68 0.97 -14.39
N ILE A 295 11.86 1.92 -14.86
CA ILE A 295 10.61 2.33 -14.20
C ILE A 295 9.48 1.44 -14.71
N LYS A 296 8.95 0.57 -13.85
CA LYS A 296 7.76 -0.21 -14.13
C LYS A 296 6.55 0.42 -13.46
N ILE A 297 5.57 0.83 -14.27
CA ILE A 297 4.29 1.33 -13.77
C ILE A 297 3.37 0.12 -13.53
N LEU A 298 2.93 -0.07 -12.29
CA LEU A 298 2.00 -1.15 -11.93
C LEU A 298 0.55 -0.73 -12.07
N SER A 299 0.23 0.51 -11.70
CA SER A 299 -1.14 1.02 -11.74
C SER A 299 -1.15 2.53 -11.94
N ILE A 300 -2.11 3.01 -12.72
CA ILE A 300 -2.45 4.42 -12.84
C ILE A 300 -3.94 4.53 -12.56
N SER A 301 -4.30 5.39 -11.62
CA SER A 301 -5.68 5.63 -11.23
C SER A 301 -5.95 7.13 -11.28
N LYS A 302 -6.81 7.54 -12.21
CA LYS A 302 -7.25 8.93 -12.38
C LYS A 302 -8.68 9.06 -11.84
N HIS A 303 -8.92 10.08 -11.03
CA HIS A 303 -10.24 10.40 -10.51
C HIS A 303 -10.58 11.85 -10.86
N GLY A 304 -11.74 12.05 -11.48
CA GLY A 304 -12.27 13.37 -11.80
C GLY A 304 -11.53 14.14 -12.90
N GLY A 305 -12.10 15.30 -13.24
CA GLY A 305 -11.58 16.30 -14.16
C GLY A 305 -11.25 15.87 -15.59
N THR A 306 -10.84 16.84 -16.40
CA THR A 306 -10.46 16.65 -17.81
C THR A 306 -9.07 17.22 -18.13
N VAL A 307 -8.35 17.76 -17.15
CA VAL A 307 -7.12 18.52 -17.37
C VAL A 307 -5.94 17.57 -17.59
N LEU A 308 -5.87 16.46 -16.85
CA LEU A 308 -4.82 15.45 -17.04
C LEU A 308 -5.06 14.70 -18.35
N THR A 309 -4.29 15.07 -19.37
CA THR A 309 -4.20 14.34 -20.63
C THR A 309 -3.22 13.17 -20.51
N PRO A 310 -3.38 12.11 -21.32
CA PRO A 310 -2.46 10.97 -21.31
C PRO A 310 -0.99 11.37 -21.53
N GLN A 311 -0.75 12.42 -22.33
CA GLN A 311 0.59 12.96 -22.62
C GLN A 311 1.26 13.57 -21.39
N LEU A 312 0.47 14.21 -20.51
CA LEU A 312 0.97 14.77 -19.26
C LEU A 312 1.27 13.67 -18.24
N LEU A 313 0.45 12.62 -18.21
CA LEU A 313 0.66 11.45 -17.33
C LEU A 313 1.89 10.63 -17.70
N THR A 314 2.21 10.53 -19.00
CA THR A 314 3.45 9.89 -19.48
C THR A 314 4.62 10.85 -19.59
N SER A 315 4.44 12.11 -19.16
CA SER A 315 5.52 13.09 -19.20
C SER A 315 6.67 12.64 -18.31
N LYS A 316 7.90 12.84 -18.80
CA LYS A 316 9.13 12.54 -18.04
C LYS A 316 9.12 13.23 -16.68
N HIS A 317 8.62 14.46 -16.62
CA HIS A 317 8.56 15.23 -15.39
C HIS A 317 7.72 14.57 -14.29
N PHE A 318 6.55 13.99 -14.62
CA PHE A 318 5.73 13.32 -13.63
C PHE A 318 6.32 11.97 -13.19
N LEU A 319 6.93 11.24 -14.12
CA LEU A 319 7.66 10.02 -13.81
C LEU A 319 8.91 10.28 -12.98
N ASP A 320 9.62 11.39 -13.21
CA ASP A 320 10.77 11.80 -12.41
C ASP A 320 10.36 12.09 -10.96
N TRP A 321 9.18 12.69 -10.75
CA TRP A 321 8.63 12.89 -9.40
C TRP A 321 8.35 11.56 -8.70
N ALA A 322 7.68 10.64 -9.40
CA ALA A 322 7.38 9.32 -8.87
C ALA A 322 8.65 8.51 -8.57
N THR A 323 9.67 8.63 -9.42
CA THR A 323 10.96 7.94 -9.25
C THR A 323 11.71 8.45 -8.03
N LYS A 324 11.85 9.78 -7.88
CA LYS A 324 12.46 10.38 -6.69
C LYS A 324 11.73 9.96 -5.41
N ARG A 325 10.40 9.94 -5.46
CA ARG A 325 9.58 9.54 -4.32
C ARG A 325 9.77 8.06 -3.98
N TRP A 326 9.86 7.20 -4.98
CA TRP A 326 10.18 5.79 -4.81
C TRP A 326 11.56 5.60 -4.18
N GLU A 327 12.59 6.34 -4.63
CA GLU A 327 13.94 6.27 -4.06
C GLU A 327 13.97 6.66 -2.58
N GLU A 328 13.28 7.75 -2.21
CA GLU A 328 13.14 8.18 -0.82
C GLU A 328 12.52 7.08 0.06
N PHE A 329 11.37 6.54 -0.36
CA PHE A 329 10.69 5.50 0.40
C PHE A 329 11.44 4.18 0.43
N SER A 330 12.02 3.77 -0.70
CA SER A 330 12.82 2.56 -0.79
C SER A 330 14.00 2.65 0.18
N THR A 331 14.69 3.80 0.23
CA THR A 331 15.78 4.02 1.18
C THR A 331 15.31 3.91 2.62
N VAL A 332 14.22 4.57 2.99
CA VAL A 332 13.71 4.58 4.38
C VAL A 332 13.20 3.19 4.80
N ILE A 333 12.49 2.47 3.93
CA ILE A 333 11.98 1.11 4.20
C ILE A 333 13.13 0.08 4.23
N ASN A 334 14.23 0.32 3.50
CA ASN A 334 15.43 -0.52 3.58
C ASN A 334 16.24 -0.30 4.86
N GLN A 335 16.15 0.89 5.47
CA GLN A 335 16.90 1.28 6.66
C GLN A 335 16.15 0.99 7.97
N SER A 336 14.83 0.89 7.91
CA SER A 336 13.93 0.56 9.05
C SER A 336 13.92 -0.93 9.36
#